data_AF-A0A8H6FY32-F1
#
_entry.id   AF-A0A8H6FY32-F1
#
_cell.length_a   1.000
_cell.length_b   1.000
_cell.length_c   1.000
_cell.angle_alpha   90.00
_cell.angle_beta   90.00
_cell.angle_gamma   90.00
#
_symmetry.space_group_name_H-M   'P 1'
#
loop_
_entity.id
_entity.type
_entity.pdbx_description
1 polymer ?
#
loop_
_entity_poly.entity_id
_entity_poly.type
_entity_poly.pdbx_seq_one_letter_code
_entity_poly.pdbx_strand_id
1 'polypeptide(L)'
;MAFHPDGVFAWISAIDVPNVKAPETWKFQLMTSWRKSDDDEKIETADVGLADVKMRTKDFADPFRSANAWIPKGTPVYTNRVTYWQPVPWDNLGGMMSLAGDAAHLMTFRLTHAIADVAKYVAALRTMKLDQEKLKDAICDYENEIIARGGEEVGLSTMNTEMVHQWDKLMQSPLFQKGAKRIA
;
A
#
# COMPACT_ATOMS: atom_id res chain seq x y z
N MET A 1 -6.22 3.35 -12.31
CA MET A 1 -5.66 1.99 -12.15
C MET A 1 -6.03 1.13 -13.36
N ALA A 2 -5.24 0.12 -13.69
CA ALA A 2 -5.53 -0.87 -14.71
C ALA A 2 -5.00 -2.26 -14.32
N PHE A 3 -5.64 -3.29 -14.87
CA PHE A 3 -5.35 -4.70 -14.63
C PHE A 3 -5.15 -5.40 -15.96
N HIS A 4 -4.21 -6.35 -16.02
CA HIS A 4 -3.92 -7.15 -17.22
C HIS A 4 -4.14 -8.65 -16.95
N PRO A 5 -4.62 -9.44 -17.92
CA PRO A 5 -4.78 -10.89 -17.79
C PRO A 5 -3.51 -11.63 -17.36
N ASP A 6 -2.33 -11.12 -17.73
CA ASP A 6 -1.03 -11.69 -17.32
C ASP A 6 -0.66 -11.43 -15.85
N GLY A 7 -1.59 -10.90 -15.05
CA GLY A 7 -1.38 -10.63 -13.63
C GLY A 7 -0.53 -9.38 -13.36
N VAL A 8 -0.42 -8.47 -14.33
CA VAL A 8 0.25 -7.17 -14.16
C VAL A 8 -0.78 -6.12 -13.75
N PHE A 9 -0.46 -5.35 -12.71
CA PHE A 9 -1.23 -4.19 -12.27
C PHE A 9 -0.48 -2.90 -12.60
N ALA A 10 -1.21 -1.87 -13.02
CA ALA A 10 -0.66 -0.55 -13.29
C ALA A 10 -1.46 0.57 -12.61
N TRP A 11 -0.74 1.52 -12.04
CA TRP A 11 -1.27 2.70 -11.37
C TRP A 11 -0.58 3.95 -11.88
N ILE A 12 -1.36 5.01 -12.08
CA ILE A 12 -0.88 6.34 -12.41
C ILE A 12 -1.59 7.30 -11.45
N SER A 13 -0.81 8.12 -10.75
CA SER A 13 -1.33 9.23 -9.94
C SER A 13 -0.58 10.50 -10.26
N ALA A 14 -1.30 11.61 -10.34
CA ALA A 14 -0.66 12.91 -10.17
C ALA A 14 -0.26 13.05 -8.69
N ILE A 15 0.98 13.43 -8.44
CA ILE A 15 1.54 13.61 -7.08
C ILE A 15 1.96 15.05 -6.80
N ASP A 16 2.11 15.87 -7.85
CA ASP A 16 2.44 17.29 -7.75
C ASP A 16 1.71 18.03 -8.87
N VAL A 17 0.76 18.90 -8.49
CA VAL A 17 -0.12 19.65 -9.40
C VAL A 17 -0.05 21.12 -9.03
N PRO A 18 1.05 21.83 -9.37
CA PRO A 18 1.23 23.22 -8.94
C PRO A 18 0.27 24.19 -9.64
N ASN A 19 -0.19 23.85 -10.85
CA ASN A 19 -1.15 24.63 -11.60
C ASN A 19 -2.06 23.73 -12.44
N VAL A 20 -3.36 23.76 -12.16
CA VAL A 20 -4.37 22.94 -12.86
C VAL A 20 -4.52 23.27 -14.35
N LYS A 21 -4.05 24.44 -14.79
CA LYS A 21 -4.10 24.88 -16.19
C LYS A 21 -2.83 24.55 -16.99
N ALA A 22 -1.80 24.03 -16.34
CA ALA A 22 -0.49 23.72 -16.93
C ALA A 22 -0.10 22.24 -16.66
N PRO A 23 -0.79 21.26 -17.30
CA PRO A 23 -0.56 19.84 -17.06
C PRO A 23 0.86 19.36 -17.37
N GLU A 24 1.59 20.07 -18.23
CA GLU A 24 2.99 19.81 -18.54
C GLU A 24 3.95 19.99 -17.35
N THR A 25 3.53 20.71 -16.31
CA THR A 25 4.33 20.89 -15.08
C THR A 25 4.00 19.87 -14.00
N TRP A 26 3.04 18.98 -14.23
CA TRP A 26 2.61 18.02 -13.21
C TRP A 26 3.62 16.89 -13.09
N LYS A 27 3.79 16.38 -11.86
CA LYS A 27 4.55 15.14 -11.65
C LYS A 27 3.59 14.00 -11.42
N PHE A 28 3.91 12.87 -12.05
CA PHE A 28 3.15 11.65 -11.92
C PHE A 28 4.00 10.56 -11.27
N GLN A 29 3.36 9.79 -10.40
CA GLN A 29 3.87 8.51 -9.94
C GLN A 29 3.26 7.42 -10.80
N LEU A 30 4.12 6.66 -11.47
CA LEU A 30 3.75 5.44 -12.18
C LEU A 30 4.20 4.28 -11.32
N MET A 31 3.31 3.32 -11.09
CA MET A 31 3.61 2.13 -10.32
C MET A 31 3.06 0.91 -11.04
N THR A 32 3.90 -0.10 -11.18
CA THR A 32 3.55 -1.39 -11.76
C THR A 32 3.90 -2.49 -10.77
N SER A 33 3.01 -3.45 -10.58
CA SER A 33 3.27 -4.61 -9.74
C SER A 33 2.88 -5.91 -10.43
N TRP A 34 3.56 -6.98 -10.06
CA TRP A 34 3.36 -8.34 -10.56
C TRP A 34 3.80 -9.34 -9.49
N ARG A 35 3.43 -10.62 -9.67
CA ARG A 35 3.95 -11.69 -8.82
C ARG A 35 5.42 -11.93 -9.16
N LYS A 36 6.26 -11.86 -8.13
CA LYS A 36 7.69 -12.10 -8.27
C LYS A 36 7.95 -13.48 -8.87
N SER A 37 8.85 -13.56 -9.84
CA SER A 37 9.46 -14.79 -10.35
C SER A 37 10.98 -14.82 -10.09
N ASP A 38 11.60 -15.96 -10.35
CA ASP A 38 13.06 -16.15 -10.24
C ASP A 38 13.82 -15.24 -11.22
N ASP A 39 13.22 -14.88 -12.35
CA ASP A 39 13.84 -13.99 -13.34
C ASP A 39 13.94 -12.54 -12.85
N ASP A 40 13.09 -12.13 -11.91
CA ASP A 40 13.11 -10.77 -11.36
C ASP A 40 14.32 -10.51 -10.45
N GLU A 41 15.12 -11.52 -10.08
CA GLU A 41 16.37 -11.34 -9.32
C GLU A 41 17.49 -10.70 -10.15
N LYS A 42 17.32 -10.66 -11.48
CA LYS A 42 18.33 -10.17 -12.44
C LYS A 42 18.16 -8.70 -12.81
N ILE A 43 17.23 -7.98 -12.17
CA ILE A 43 17.02 -6.54 -12.40
C ILE A 43 18.07 -5.76 -11.60
N GLU A 44 19.26 -5.62 -12.19
CA GLU A 44 20.44 -5.07 -11.51
C GLU A 44 20.65 -3.56 -11.76
N THR A 45 20.01 -2.99 -12.79
CA THR A 45 20.21 -1.59 -13.18
C THR A 45 18.90 -0.86 -13.50
N ALA A 46 18.94 0.47 -13.40
CA ALA A 46 17.81 1.34 -13.74
C ALA A 46 17.28 1.12 -15.17
N ASP A 47 18.18 0.96 -16.14
CA ASP A 47 17.81 0.74 -17.55
C ASP A 47 17.15 -0.64 -17.76
N VAL A 48 17.63 -1.68 -17.07
CA VAL A 48 17.01 -3.01 -17.12
C VAL A 48 15.61 -2.98 -16.49
N GLY A 49 15.47 -2.33 -15.33
CA GLY A 49 14.17 -2.17 -14.67
C GLY A 49 13.18 -1.38 -15.53
N LEU A 50 13.63 -0.31 -16.18
CA LEU A 50 12.79 0.49 -17.06
C LEU A 50 12.36 -0.28 -18.32
N ALA A 51 13.27 -1.05 -18.93
CA ALA A 51 12.94 -1.89 -20.08
C ALA A 51 11.90 -2.96 -19.71
N ASP A 52 12.03 -3.58 -18.53
CA ASP A 52 11.09 -4.58 -18.02
C ASP A 52 9.70 -3.98 -17.78
N VAL A 53 9.62 -2.82 -17.11
CA VAL A 53 8.35 -2.09 -16.92
C VAL A 53 7.69 -1.75 -18.26
N LYS A 54 8.45 -1.24 -19.24
CA LYS A 54 7.92 -0.95 -20.58
C LYS A 54 7.44 -2.21 -21.30
N MET A 55 8.16 -3.32 -21.17
CA MET A 55 7.76 -4.61 -21.76
C MET A 55 6.45 -5.11 -21.17
N ARG A 56 6.31 -5.11 -19.84
CA ARG A 56 5.11 -5.59 -19.14
C ARG A 56 3.88 -4.72 -19.36
N THR A 57 4.08 -3.45 -19.72
CA THR A 57 2.98 -2.47 -19.91
C THR A 57 2.63 -2.22 -21.37
N LYS A 58 3.34 -2.84 -22.33
CA LYS A 58 3.17 -2.57 -23.77
C LYS A 58 1.77 -2.92 -24.31
N ASP A 59 1.12 -3.91 -23.71
CA ASP A 59 -0.17 -4.44 -24.15
C ASP A 59 -1.36 -3.85 -23.36
N PHE A 60 -1.09 -2.91 -22.45
CA PHE A 60 -2.16 -2.16 -21.78
C PHE A 60 -2.87 -1.21 -22.75
N ALA A 61 -4.11 -0.84 -22.40
CA ALA A 61 -4.78 0.28 -23.02
C ALA A 61 -4.18 1.62 -22.56
N ASP A 62 -4.33 2.65 -23.39
CA ASP A 62 -3.98 4.02 -22.99
C ASP A 62 -4.92 4.52 -21.87
N PRO A 63 -4.40 5.28 -20.88
CA PRO A 63 -3.08 5.94 -20.88
C PRO A 63 -1.93 5.09 -20.34
N PHE A 64 -2.16 3.88 -19.83
CA PHE A 64 -1.13 3.11 -19.10
C PHE A 64 0.04 2.69 -19.99
N ARG A 65 -0.25 2.27 -21.22
CA ARG A 65 0.80 1.95 -22.20
C ARG A 65 1.65 3.17 -22.54
N SER A 66 1.03 4.24 -23.04
CA SER A 66 1.76 5.45 -23.45
C SER A 66 2.54 6.09 -22.30
N ALA A 67 1.95 6.19 -21.10
CA ALA A 67 2.61 6.78 -19.94
C ALA A 67 3.91 6.03 -19.57
N ASN A 68 3.89 4.70 -19.58
CA ASN A 68 5.10 3.91 -19.31
C ASN A 68 6.09 3.95 -20.49
N ALA A 69 5.61 3.92 -21.73
CA ALA A 69 6.46 3.98 -22.92
C ALA A 69 7.25 5.31 -23.01
N TRP A 70 6.65 6.42 -22.58
CA TRP A 70 7.25 7.76 -22.64
C TRP A 70 8.23 8.07 -21.52
N ILE A 71 8.39 7.21 -20.50
CA ILE A 71 9.39 7.41 -19.45
C ILE A 71 10.78 7.54 -20.11
N PRO A 72 11.54 8.63 -19.84
CA PRO A 72 12.85 8.84 -20.44
C PRO A 72 13.84 7.72 -20.11
N LYS A 73 14.74 7.41 -21.04
CA LYS A 73 15.84 6.46 -20.79
C LYS A 73 16.71 6.95 -19.62
N GLY A 74 17.24 6.03 -18.82
CA GLY A 74 18.03 6.34 -17.63
C GLY A 74 17.20 6.78 -16.42
N THR A 75 15.87 6.83 -16.51
CA THR A 75 15.01 7.07 -15.34
C THR A 75 15.20 5.93 -14.33
N PRO A 76 15.60 6.22 -13.07
CA PRO A 76 15.69 5.19 -12.05
C PRO A 76 14.34 4.52 -11.80
N VAL A 77 14.33 3.19 -11.85
CA VAL A 77 13.18 2.38 -11.43
C VAL A 77 13.51 1.79 -10.07
N TYR A 78 12.66 2.08 -9.09
CA TYR A 78 12.79 1.54 -7.74
C TYR A 78 11.88 0.33 -7.59
N THR A 79 12.49 -0.84 -7.40
CA THR A 79 11.78 -2.07 -7.12
C THR A 79 11.67 -2.25 -5.61
N ASN A 80 10.45 -2.47 -5.12
CA ASN A 80 10.22 -2.83 -3.72
C ASN A 80 9.52 -4.18 -3.64
N ARG A 81 9.92 -5.02 -2.68
CA ARG A 81 9.16 -6.22 -2.32
C ARG A 81 8.04 -5.79 -1.39
N VAL A 82 6.80 -6.04 -1.80
CA VAL A 82 5.64 -5.76 -0.94
C VAL A 82 5.67 -6.76 0.21
N THR A 83 5.93 -6.26 1.41
CA THR A 83 5.95 -7.04 2.65
C THR A 83 4.79 -6.65 3.55
N TYR A 84 4.42 -7.56 4.45
CA TYR A 84 3.39 -7.34 5.46
C TYR A 84 3.71 -8.20 6.68
N TRP A 85 3.15 -7.87 7.83
CA TRP A 85 3.14 -8.77 8.98
C TRP A 85 1.88 -8.61 9.82
N GLN A 86 1.43 -9.73 10.37
CA GLN A 86 0.33 -9.76 11.32
C GLN A 86 0.84 -9.25 12.67
N PRO A 87 0.15 -8.27 13.30
CA PRO A 87 0.49 -7.86 14.65
C PRO A 87 0.26 -9.04 15.60
N VAL A 88 1.22 -9.27 16.49
CA VAL A 88 1.14 -10.23 17.60
C VAL A 88 1.34 -9.49 18.91
N PRO A 89 0.88 -9.99 20.06
CA PRO A 89 1.20 -9.37 21.34
C PRO A 89 2.71 -9.17 21.52
N TRP A 90 3.11 -8.00 22.03
CA TRP A 90 4.50 -7.66 22.33
C TRP A 90 4.66 -7.26 23.81
N ASP A 91 5.89 -7.32 24.31
CA ASP A 91 6.21 -6.80 25.64
C ASP A 91 6.24 -5.26 25.59
N ASN A 92 5.26 -4.63 26.23
CA ASN A 92 5.11 -3.17 26.30
C ASN A 92 5.86 -2.55 27.49
N LEU A 93 6.70 -3.32 28.19
CA LEU A 93 7.48 -2.90 29.35
C LEU A 93 6.60 -2.27 30.45
N GLY A 94 5.44 -2.86 30.70
CA GLY A 94 4.48 -2.35 31.68
C GLY A 94 3.77 -1.06 31.25
N GLY A 95 3.62 -0.84 29.93
CA GLY A 95 2.98 0.35 29.35
C GLY A 95 3.93 1.51 29.07
N MET A 96 5.24 1.34 29.24
CA MET A 96 6.24 2.38 28.94
C MET A 96 6.59 2.46 27.45
N MET A 97 6.29 1.41 26.69
CA MET A 97 6.56 1.33 25.25
C MET A 97 5.30 0.86 24.54
N SER A 98 5.10 1.30 23.30
CA SER A 98 4.11 0.70 22.40
C SER A 98 4.52 0.88 20.95
N LEU A 99 3.87 0.15 20.03
CA LEU A 99 4.08 0.24 18.59
C LEU A 99 2.91 0.94 17.90
N ALA A 100 3.18 1.53 16.73
CA ALA A 100 2.18 2.19 15.89
C ALA A 100 2.59 2.15 14.42
N GLY A 101 1.62 2.31 13.52
CA GLY A 101 1.82 2.31 12.07
C GLY A 101 2.50 1.03 11.60
N ASP A 102 3.40 1.18 10.62
CA ASP A 102 4.10 0.05 10.01
C ASP A 102 4.86 -0.77 11.05
N ALA A 103 5.41 -0.16 12.11
CA ALA A 103 6.11 -0.91 13.16
C ALA A 103 5.21 -1.93 13.89
N ALA A 104 3.91 -1.65 14.01
CA ALA A 104 2.95 -2.55 14.62
C ALA A 104 2.33 -3.52 13.61
N HIS A 105 1.93 -3.03 12.45
CA HIS A 105 1.16 -3.80 11.45
C HIS A 105 1.43 -3.32 10.02
N LEU A 106 2.64 -3.57 9.50
CA LEU A 106 2.92 -3.26 8.10
C LEU A 106 1.92 -3.97 7.17
N MET A 107 1.30 -3.17 6.30
CA MET A 107 0.31 -3.62 5.34
C MET A 107 0.78 -3.39 3.91
N THR A 108 0.21 -4.16 2.99
CA THR A 108 0.33 -3.88 1.55
C THR A 108 -0.44 -2.60 1.18
N PHE A 109 -0.03 -1.89 0.12
CA PHE A 109 -0.70 -0.74 -0.55
C PHE A 109 -1.79 0.06 0.22
N ARG A 110 -1.57 0.44 1.49
CA ARG A 110 -2.48 1.30 2.28
C ARG A 110 -1.68 2.21 3.20
N LEU A 111 -1.88 3.53 3.07
CA LEU A 111 -1.15 4.54 3.84
C LEU A 111 -1.91 5.07 5.08
N THR A 112 -3.14 4.59 5.32
CA THR A 112 -4.12 5.33 6.15
C THR A 112 -4.15 4.95 7.63
N HIS A 113 -3.55 3.82 8.03
CA HIS A 113 -3.80 3.27 9.38
C HIS A 113 -2.91 3.87 10.47
N ALA A 114 -1.70 4.34 10.14
CA ALA A 114 -0.83 5.00 11.13
C ALA A 114 -1.49 6.24 11.77
N ILE A 115 -2.32 6.96 11.00
CA ILE A 115 -3.07 8.12 11.53
C ILE A 115 -4.11 7.68 12.56
N ALA A 116 -4.81 6.57 12.28
CA ALA A 116 -5.79 6.02 13.21
C ALA A 116 -5.12 5.53 14.51
N ASP A 117 -3.94 4.93 14.40
CA ASP A 117 -3.17 4.49 15.56
C ASP A 117 -2.80 5.68 16.46
N VAL A 118 -2.22 6.75 15.88
CA VAL A 118 -1.88 7.95 16.65
C VAL A 118 -3.12 8.56 17.31
N ALA A 119 -4.25 8.63 16.60
CA ALA A 119 -5.48 9.16 17.17
C ALA A 119 -5.98 8.34 18.38
N LYS A 120 -5.92 7.01 18.29
CA LYS A 120 -6.34 6.11 19.38
C LYS A 120 -5.34 6.08 20.53
N TYR A 121 -4.04 6.14 20.24
CA TYR A 121 -2.99 6.27 21.24
C TYR A 121 -3.19 7.55 22.07
N VAL A 122 -3.39 8.69 21.41
CA VAL A 122 -3.67 9.97 22.08
C VAL A 122 -4.97 9.91 22.88
N ALA A 123 -6.01 9.23 22.37
CA ALA A 123 -7.25 9.04 23.10
C ALA A 123 -7.05 8.22 24.39
N ALA A 124 -6.29 7.12 24.32
CA ALA A 124 -5.94 6.30 25.48
C ALA A 124 -5.11 7.08 26.52
N LEU A 125 -4.13 7.88 26.09
CA LEU A 125 -3.38 8.73 27.02
C LEU A 125 -4.22 9.83 27.67
N ARG A 126 -5.30 10.27 27.02
CA ARG A 126 -6.22 11.27 27.61
C ARG A 126 -7.12 10.65 28.69
N THR A 127 -7.51 9.39 28.57
CA THR A 127 -8.39 8.74 29.56
C THR A 127 -7.69 8.52 30.90
N MET A 128 -6.38 8.30 30.91
CA MET A 128 -5.62 8.15 32.15
C MET A 128 -5.48 9.45 32.96
N LYS A 129 -5.72 10.65 32.38
CA LYS A 129 -5.62 11.96 33.07
C LYS A 129 -4.31 12.15 33.89
N LEU A 130 -3.18 11.66 33.37
CA LEU A 130 -1.85 11.67 34.02
C LEU A 130 -1.71 10.75 35.25
N ASP A 131 -2.66 9.85 35.47
CA ASP A 131 -2.56 8.79 36.48
C ASP A 131 -1.62 7.69 35.98
N GLN A 132 -0.41 7.64 36.55
CA GLN A 132 0.61 6.66 36.21
C GLN A 132 0.19 5.22 36.51
N GLU A 133 -0.70 5.01 37.49
CA GLU A 133 -1.22 3.67 37.81
C GLU A 133 -2.10 3.12 36.69
N LYS A 134 -2.70 4.01 35.88
CA LYS A 134 -3.56 3.66 34.75
C LYS A 134 -2.83 3.61 33.40
N LEU A 135 -1.55 4.00 33.36
CA LEU A 135 -0.78 4.03 32.12
C LEU A 135 -0.74 2.64 31.48
N LYS A 136 -0.43 1.62 32.28
CA LYS A 136 -0.36 0.23 31.81
C LYS A 136 -1.67 -0.21 31.17
N ASP A 137 -2.79 -0.01 31.85
CA ASP A 137 -4.11 -0.44 31.37
C ASP A 137 -4.50 0.31 30.09
N ALA A 138 -4.28 1.63 30.04
CA ALA A 138 -4.57 2.44 28.86
C ALA A 138 -3.74 2.01 27.63
N ILE A 139 -2.46 1.67 27.82
CA ILE A 139 -1.61 1.15 26.74
C ILE A 139 -2.05 -0.26 26.34
N CYS A 140 -2.34 -1.15 27.28
CA CYS A 140 -2.86 -2.49 26.96
C CYS A 140 -4.16 -2.44 26.14
N ASP A 141 -5.08 -1.54 26.48
CA ASP A 141 -6.34 -1.37 25.73
C ASP A 141 -6.08 -0.89 24.30
N TYR A 142 -5.17 0.08 24.13
CA TYR A 142 -4.73 0.55 22.83
C TYR A 142 -4.08 -0.57 22.00
N GLU A 143 -3.21 -1.38 22.59
CA GLU A 143 -2.51 -2.46 21.91
C GLU A 143 -3.45 -3.58 21.48
N ASN A 144 -4.38 -3.98 22.35
CA ASN A 144 -5.41 -4.97 22.02
C ASN A 144 -6.25 -4.52 20.82
N GLU A 145 -6.59 -3.23 20.76
CA GLU A 145 -7.31 -2.65 19.63
C GLU A 145 -6.47 -2.69 18.35
N ILE A 146 -5.19 -2.30 18.41
CA ILE A 146 -4.29 -2.32 17.27
C ILE A 146 -4.08 -3.73 16.75
N ILE A 147 -3.88 -4.71 17.63
CA ILE A 147 -3.66 -6.09 17.22
C ILE A 147 -4.91 -6.62 16.50
N ALA A 148 -6.10 -6.37 17.04
CA ALA A 148 -7.35 -6.81 16.44
C ALA A 148 -7.60 -6.15 15.07
N ARG A 149 -7.62 -4.81 15.01
CA ARG A 149 -7.87 -4.06 13.77
C ARG A 149 -6.75 -4.24 12.76
N GLY A 150 -5.50 -4.11 13.20
CA GLY A 150 -4.32 -4.28 12.35
C GLY A 150 -4.28 -5.67 11.73
N GLY A 151 -4.62 -6.72 12.48
CA GLY A 151 -4.66 -8.08 11.95
C GLY A 151 -5.73 -8.27 10.87
N GLU A 152 -6.93 -7.73 11.07
CA GLU A 152 -8.01 -7.74 10.07
C GLU A 152 -7.57 -7.01 8.79
N GLU A 153 -7.01 -5.81 8.92
CA GLU A 153 -6.61 -4.97 7.79
C GLU A 153 -5.41 -5.54 7.03
N VAL A 154 -4.42 -6.13 7.72
CA VAL A 154 -3.34 -6.88 7.08
C VAL A 154 -3.91 -8.05 6.29
N GLY A 155 -4.85 -8.81 6.85
CA GLY A 155 -5.49 -9.93 6.15
C GLY A 155 -6.22 -9.49 4.88
N LEU A 156 -7.05 -8.45 4.99
CA LEU A 156 -7.81 -7.90 3.87
C LEU A 156 -6.91 -7.28 2.80
N SER A 157 -5.87 -6.55 3.20
CA SER A 157 -4.94 -5.90 2.27
C SER A 157 -4.13 -6.94 1.49
N THR A 158 -3.61 -7.97 2.17
CA THR A 158 -2.88 -9.07 1.51
C THR A 158 -3.77 -9.82 0.54
N MET A 159 -5.00 -10.17 0.94
CA MET A 159 -5.96 -10.83 0.04
C MET A 159 -6.25 -9.97 -1.20
N ASN A 160 -6.46 -8.68 -1.02
CA ASN A 160 -6.71 -7.76 -2.13
C ASN A 160 -5.49 -7.65 -3.06
N THR A 161 -4.29 -7.50 -2.50
CA THR A 161 -3.02 -7.43 -3.24
C THR A 161 -2.78 -8.71 -4.04
N GLU A 162 -3.07 -9.89 -3.49
CA GLU A 162 -2.94 -11.12 -4.26
C GLU A 162 -3.98 -11.27 -5.35
N MET A 163 -5.21 -10.80 -5.11
CA MET A 163 -6.34 -10.95 -6.03
C MET A 163 -6.15 -10.09 -7.29
N VAL A 164 -5.59 -8.88 -7.18
CA VAL A 164 -5.36 -8.01 -8.35
C VAL A 164 -4.37 -8.60 -9.37
N HIS A 165 -3.59 -9.60 -8.96
CA HIS A 165 -2.65 -10.34 -9.82
C HIS A 165 -3.18 -11.71 -10.29
N GLN A 166 -4.42 -12.07 -9.95
CA GLN A 166 -5.07 -13.33 -10.34
C GLN A 166 -6.32 -13.01 -11.17
N TRP A 167 -6.18 -13.03 -12.50
CA TRP A 167 -7.22 -12.59 -13.43
C TRP A 167 -8.60 -13.19 -13.15
N ASP A 168 -8.70 -14.52 -13.05
CA ASP A 168 -9.97 -15.21 -12.85
C ASP A 168 -10.66 -14.81 -11.53
N LYS A 169 -9.88 -14.60 -10.46
CA LYS A 169 -10.41 -14.16 -9.16
C LYS A 169 -10.79 -12.69 -9.19
N LEU A 170 -9.97 -11.85 -9.81
CA LEU A 170 -10.24 -10.42 -9.97
C LEU A 170 -11.55 -10.19 -10.74
N MET A 171 -11.78 -10.94 -11.81
CA MET A 171 -13.01 -10.83 -12.61
C MET A 171 -14.25 -11.21 -11.80
N GLN A 172 -14.12 -12.04 -10.76
CA GLN A 172 -15.21 -12.38 -9.83
C GLN A 172 -15.38 -11.37 -8.68
N SER A 173 -14.47 -10.40 -8.55
CA SER A 173 -14.52 -9.42 -7.47
C SER A 173 -15.77 -8.52 -7.56
N PRO A 174 -16.25 -7.96 -6.43
CA PRO A 174 -17.36 -7.01 -6.45
C PRO A 174 -17.12 -5.81 -7.38
N LEU A 175 -15.87 -5.37 -7.55
CA LEU A 175 -15.52 -4.28 -8.45
C LEU A 175 -15.91 -4.59 -9.90
N PHE A 176 -15.62 -5.81 -10.38
CA PHE A 176 -15.93 -6.21 -11.75
C PHE A 176 -17.36 -6.74 -11.92
N GLN A 177 -17.91 -7.39 -10.89
CA GLN A 177 -19.27 -7.94 -10.94
C GLN A 177 -20.36 -6.88 -10.74
N LYS A 178 -20.09 -5.86 -9.91
CA LYS A 178 -21.09 -4.88 -9.48
C LYS A 178 -20.70 -3.43 -9.75
N GLY A 179 -19.45 -3.16 -10.13
CA GLY A 179 -18.93 -1.81 -10.30
C GLY A 179 -18.70 -1.09 -8.97
N ALA A 180 -18.19 0.14 -9.05
CA ALA A 180 -18.08 1.03 -7.91
C ALA A 180 -19.40 1.80 -7.73
N LYS A 181 -19.99 1.76 -6.53
CA LYS A 181 -21.09 2.66 -6.18
C LYS A 181 -20.54 4.03 -5.85
N ARG A 182 -21.14 5.08 -6.42
CA ARG A 182 -20.94 6.45 -5.96
C ARG A 182 -21.54 6.55 -4.56
N ILE A 183 -20.71 6.81 -3.56
CA ILE A 183 -21.18 7.20 -2.23
C ILE A 183 -21.67 8.64 -2.39
N ALA A 184 -22.97 8.84 -2.13
CA ALA A 184 -23.63 10.14 -2.18
C ALA A 184 -23.23 11.00 -0.98
#